data_AF-A0A963RN53-F1
#
_entry.id   AF-A0A963RN53-F1
#
_cell.length_a   1.000
_cell.length_b   1.000
_cell.length_c   1.000
_cell.angle_alpha   90.00
_cell.angle_beta   90.00
_cell.angle_gamma   90.00
#
_symmetry.space_group_name_H-M   'P 1'
#
loop_
_entity.id
_entity.type
_entity.pdbx_description
1 polymer ?
#
loop_
_entity_poly.entity_id
_entity_poly.type
_entity_poly.pdbx_seq_one_letter_code
_entity_poly.pdbx_strand_id
1 'polypeptide(L)' 'MKILLAVDGSKYTKKMLAYLTTHDELFGGDNEYVAFTVQSPLPPRARAAVGKEIVDGYYKDEATKVLDP' A
#
# COMPACT_ATOMS: atom_id res chain seq x y z
N MET A 1 -0.50 20.24 -2.15
CA MET A 1 -1.43 19.52 -3.07
C MET A 1 -1.78 18.16 -2.51
N LYS A 2 -2.78 17.43 -3.06
CA LYS A 2 -3.06 16.02 -2.68
C LYS A 2 -2.35 15.06 -3.62
N ILE A 3 -1.50 14.19 -3.09
CA ILE A 3 -0.66 13.27 -3.87
C ILE A 3 -0.94 11.84 -3.41
N LEU A 4 -1.36 10.98 -4.36
CA LEU A 4 -1.55 9.55 -4.10
C LEU A 4 -0.31 8.77 -4.50
N LEU A 5 0.23 8.01 -3.55
CA LEU A 5 1.37 7.13 -3.72
C LEU A 5 0.87 5.69 -3.85
N ALA A 6 0.97 5.12 -5.05
CA ALA A 6 0.74 3.69 -5.24
C ALA A 6 1.95 2.92 -4.67
N VAL A 7 1.73 2.14 -3.62
CA VAL A 7 2.78 1.41 -2.91
C VAL A 7 2.48 -0.09 -2.89
N ASP A 8 3.54 -0.87 -3.09
CA ASP A 8 3.50 -2.34 -3.16
C ASP A 8 4.56 -3.00 -2.27
N GLY A 9 5.29 -2.22 -1.47
CA GLY A 9 6.36 -2.71 -0.59
C GLY A 9 7.63 -3.14 -1.33
N SER A 10 7.67 -3.03 -2.66
CA SER A 10 8.81 -3.46 -3.46
C SER A 10 10.02 -2.54 -3.31
N LYS A 11 11.16 -2.97 -3.87
CA LYS A 11 12.34 -2.12 -4.04
C LYS A 11 12.04 -0.81 -4.80
N TYR A 12 10.99 -0.78 -5.62
CA TYR A 12 10.59 0.41 -6.37
C TYR A 12 9.80 1.40 -5.51
N THR A 13 8.96 0.91 -4.58
CA THR A 13 8.36 1.75 -3.53
C THR A 13 9.45 2.49 -2.75
N LYS A 14 10.52 1.78 -2.33
CA LYS A 14 11.65 2.40 -1.62
C LYS A 14 12.38 3.46 -2.45
N LYS A 15 12.62 3.20 -3.74
CA LYS A 15 13.24 4.17 -4.65
C LYS A 15 12.38 5.43 -4.83
N MET A 16 11.07 5.26 -4.95
CA MET A 16 10.12 6.37 -5.04
C MET A 16 10.15 7.23 -3.77
N LEU A 17 10.10 6.61 -2.58
CA LEU A 17 10.18 7.36 -1.31
C LEU A 17 11.52 8.10 -1.15
N ALA A 18 12.63 7.48 -1.54
CA ALA A 18 13.94 8.13 -1.56
C ALA A 18 13.97 9.36 -2.50
N TYR A 19 13.30 9.27 -3.65
CA TYR A 19 13.19 10.40 -4.56
C TYR A 19 12.38 11.55 -3.96
N LEU A 20 11.22 11.26 -3.38
CA LEU A 20 10.36 12.28 -2.74
C LEU A 20 11.09 13.02 -1.63
N THR A 21 11.79 12.30 -0.75
CA THR A 21 12.49 12.86 0.43
C THR A 21 13.78 13.61 0.09
N THR A 22 14.23 13.60 -1.17
CA THR A 22 15.43 14.31 -1.61
C THR A 22 15.13 15.52 -2.49
N HIS A 23 13.86 15.76 -2.82
CA HIS A 23 13.40 16.81 -3.72
C HIS A 23 12.34 17.67 -3.03
N ASP A 24 12.70 18.23 -1.86
CA ASP A 24 11.80 19.01 -1.00
C ASP A 24 11.20 20.25 -1.69
N GLU A 25 11.90 20.84 -2.66
CA GLU A 25 11.39 21.98 -3.44
C GLU A 25 10.10 21.65 -4.21
N LEU A 26 9.90 20.37 -4.55
CA LEU A 26 8.71 19.88 -5.28
C LEU A 26 7.77 19.09 -4.36
N PHE A 27 8.32 18.37 -3.39
CA PHE A 27 7.61 17.39 -2.56
C PHE A 27 7.70 17.69 -1.05
N GLY A 28 7.92 18.94 -0.69
CA GLY A 28 7.99 19.39 0.70
C GLY A 28 6.69 19.23 1.47
N GLY A 29 6.74 19.59 2.76
CA GLY A 29 5.70 19.32 3.76
C GLY A 29 4.35 20.00 3.56
N ASP A 30 4.20 20.89 2.58
CA ASP A 30 2.92 21.53 2.23
C ASP A 30 2.00 20.61 1.39
N ASN A 31 2.46 19.39 1.08
CA ASN A 31 1.69 18.38 0.38
C ASN A 31 1.03 17.39 1.34
N GLU A 32 -0.18 16.98 0.98
CA GLU A 32 -0.90 15.90 1.64
C GLU A 32 -0.66 14.61 0.85
N TYR A 33 -0.10 13.59 1.52
CA TYR A 33 0.22 12.31 0.89
C TYR A 33 -0.74 11.22 1.36
N VAL A 34 -1.21 10.43 0.40
CA VAL A 34 -2.01 9.22 0.65
C VAL A 34 -1.24 8.02 0.11
N ALA A 35 -0.77 7.15 0.99
CA ALA A 35 -0.23 5.85 0.60
C ALA A 35 -1.37 4.87 0.35
N PHE A 36 -1.39 4.26 -0.83
CA PHE A 36 -2.44 3.34 -1.25
C PHE A 36 -1.83 2.05 -1.81
N THR A 37 -2.27 0.92 -1.28
CA THR A 37 -1.90 -0.41 -1.77
C THR A 37 -3.14 -1.19 -2.17
N VAL A 38 -3.02 -2.03 -3.20
CA VAL A 38 -4.11 -2.84 -3.73
C VAL A 38 -3.77 -4.30 -3.56
N GLN A 39 -4.73 -5.06 -3.01
CA GLN A 39 -4.65 -6.51 -2.94
C GLN A 39 -5.54 -7.14 -4.01
N SER A 40 -5.00 -8.15 -4.70
CA SER A 40 -5.77 -8.90 -5.69
C SER A 40 -6.93 -9.66 -5.02
N PRO A 41 -8.10 -9.75 -5.67
CA PRO A 41 -9.22 -10.50 -5.13
C PRO A 41 -8.87 -11.99 -5.04
N LEU A 42 -9.21 -12.62 -3.90
CA LEU A 42 -9.08 -14.06 -3.75
C LEU A 42 -10.05 -14.78 -4.69
N PRO A 43 -9.66 -15.91 -5.29
CA PRO A 43 -10.56 -16.73 -6.10
C PRO A 43 -11.87 -17.04 -5.34
N PRO A 44 -13.05 -16.96 -5.99
CA PRO A 44 -14.33 -17.13 -5.30
C PRO A 44 -14.43 -18.45 -4.51
N ARG A 45 -13.89 -19.54 -5.07
CA ARG A 45 -13.87 -20.85 -4.40
C ARG A 45 -13.04 -20.86 -3.12
N ALA A 46 -11.86 -20.22 -3.12
CA ALA A 46 -11.01 -20.13 -1.94
C ALA A 46 -11.70 -19.30 -0.84
N ARG A 47 -12.30 -18.16 -1.23
CA ARG A 47 -13.06 -17.29 -0.33
C ARG A 47 -14.23 -18.03 0.34
N ALA A 48 -14.97 -18.82 -0.43
CA ALA A 48 -16.08 -19.61 0.08
C ALA A 48 -15.62 -20.75 1.02
N ALA A 49 -14.44 -21.32 0.79
CA ALA A 49 -13.92 -22.42 1.58
C ALA A 49 -13.42 -22.00 2.97
N VAL A 50 -12.82 -20.82 3.10
CA VAL A 50 -12.20 -20.35 4.38
C VAL A 50 -13.08 -19.37 5.17
N GLY A 51 -14.11 -18.80 4.54
CA GLY A 51 -15.05 -17.88 5.20
C GLY A 51 -14.53 -16.46 5.37
N LYS A 52 -15.45 -15.56 5.77
CA LYS A 52 -15.23 -14.10 5.80
C LYS A 52 -14.11 -13.68 6.74
N GLU A 53 -14.08 -14.21 7.96
CA GLU A 53 -13.11 -13.77 8.98
C GLU A 53 -11.66 -14.05 8.56
N ILE A 54 -11.40 -15.24 8.00
CA ILE A 54 -10.07 -15.60 7.50
C ILE A 54 -9.68 -14.72 6.30
N VAL A 55 -10.62 -14.44 5.40
CA VAL A 55 -10.38 -13.58 4.22
C VAL A 55 -10.03 -12.15 4.65
N ASP A 56 -10.78 -11.60 5.59
CA ASP A 56 -10.53 -10.24 6.10
C ASP A 56 -9.18 -10.17 6.83
N GLY A 57 -8.85 -11.20 7.62
CA GLY A 57 -7.55 -11.33 8.26
C GLY A 57 -6.40 -11.39 7.25
N TYR A 58 -6.51 -12.23 6.24
CA TYR A 58 -5.53 -12.31 5.15
C TYR A 58 -5.29 -10.95 4.49
N TYR A 59 -6.36 -10.24 4.12
CA TYR A 59 -6.20 -8.93 3.48
C TYR A 59 -5.56 -7.89 4.40
N LYS A 60 -5.91 -7.91 5.69
CA LYS A 60 -5.30 -7.03 6.69
C LYS A 60 -3.81 -7.32 6.83
N ASP A 61 -3.43 -8.58 6.92
CA ASP A 61 -2.03 -8.99 7.07
C ASP A 61 -1.21 -8.61 5.84
N GLU A 62 -1.71 -8.87 4.63
CA GLU A 62 -1.04 -8.48 3.39
C GLU A 62 -0.92 -6.96 3.23
N ALA A 63 -1.93 -6.19 3.63
CA ALA A 63 -1.86 -4.73 3.61
C ALA A 63 -0.84 -4.19 4.63
N THR A 64 -0.79 -4.78 5.82
CA THR A 64 0.12 -4.36 6.91
C THR A 64 1.58 -4.55 6.51
N LYS A 65 1.92 -5.62 5.79
CA LYS A 65 3.29 -5.84 5.25
C LYS A 65 3.82 -4.69 4.38
N VAL A 66 2.92 -3.92 3.77
CA VAL A 66 3.27 -2.79 2.88
C VAL A 66 3.16 -1.46 3.62
N LEU A 67 2.12 -1.27 4.43
CA LEU A 67 1.79 0.01 5.06
C LEU A 67 2.43 0.20 6.45
N ASP A 68 2.85 -0.88 7.11
CA ASP A 68 3.60 -0.89 8.37
C ASP A 68 4.89 -1.74 8.22
N PRO A 69 5.81 -1.35 7.30
CA PRO A 69 6.98 -2.15 6.93
C PRO A 69 8.17 -2.08 7.90
#